data_AF-A0A968THX2-F1
#
_entry.id   AF-A0A968THX2-F1
#
_cell.length_a   1.000
_cell.length_b   1.000
_cell.length_c   1.000
_cell.angle_alpha   90.00
_cell.angle_beta   90.00
_cell.angle_gamma   90.00
#
_symmetry.space_group_name_H-M   'P 1'
#
loop_
_entity.id
_entity.type
_entity.pdbx_description
1 polymer ?
#
loop_
_entity_poly.entity_id
_entity_poly.type
_entity_poly.pdbx_seq_one_letter_code
_entity_poly.pdbx_strand_id
1 'polypeptide(L)'
;MLTWTGERNNSTQTPHSGYHWDGRRRRFFEGWYYRVTIPQVQQTFAFMYSIEDPIGGKPHSGGAAQILGPDDEYLWRTFPNVKKFWGSKESLALGHWGKTNLKTQPQYLTPNDFQGHVQEGYQSTATLNQGFIHNPSNNHYCRWEYEIEPIYGWGNRDSPQQSTAGWLSFSQIFEPGWQILMAHGRASGWIDWNGRAMN
;
A
#
# COMPACT_ATOMS: atom_id res chain seq x y z
N MET A 1 -25.34 -9.04 -39.94
CA MET A 1 -24.77 -9.83 -38.83
C MET A 1 -23.75 -8.92 -38.15
N LEU A 2 -24.15 -8.23 -37.08
CA LEU A 2 -23.30 -7.25 -36.37
C LEU A 2 -22.55 -7.98 -35.26
N THR A 3 -21.24 -8.14 -35.41
CA THR A 3 -20.37 -8.68 -34.37
C THR A 3 -20.06 -7.59 -33.34
N TRP A 4 -20.57 -7.78 -32.14
CA TRP A 4 -20.25 -6.97 -30.97
C TRP A 4 -18.87 -7.41 -30.45
N THR A 5 -17.83 -6.61 -30.64
CA THR A 5 -16.55 -6.79 -29.95
C THR A 5 -16.67 -6.13 -28.58
N GLY A 6 -17.24 -6.86 -27.62
CA GLY A 6 -17.19 -6.45 -26.22
C GLY A 6 -15.77 -6.58 -25.73
N GLU A 7 -15.06 -5.46 -25.62
CA GLU A 7 -13.86 -5.38 -24.78
C GLU A 7 -14.27 -5.81 -23.37
N ARG A 8 -13.80 -7.00 -22.96
CA ARG A 8 -13.86 -7.43 -21.56
C ARG A 8 -12.95 -6.48 -20.78
N ASN A 9 -13.56 -5.48 -20.15
CA ASN A 9 -12.93 -4.65 -19.13
C ASN A 9 -12.61 -5.52 -17.91
N ASN A 10 -11.55 -6.32 -18.03
CA ASN A 10 -11.05 -7.25 -17.03
C ASN A 10 -10.22 -6.50 -15.97
N SER A 11 -10.74 -5.38 -15.45
CA SER A 11 -10.11 -4.73 -14.32
C SER A 11 -10.45 -5.52 -13.05
N THR A 12 -9.50 -6.33 -12.58
CA THR A 12 -9.50 -6.91 -11.23
C THR A 12 -9.04 -5.90 -10.18
N GLN A 13 -9.11 -4.60 -10.48
CA GLN A 13 -8.90 -3.56 -9.49
C GLN A 13 -10.21 -3.22 -8.80
N THR A 14 -10.19 -3.10 -7.47
CA THR A 14 -11.37 -2.71 -6.70
C THR A 14 -11.75 -1.27 -7.07
N PRO A 15 -13.00 -1.02 -7.51
CA PRO A 15 -13.51 0.34 -7.71
C PRO A 15 -13.32 1.18 -6.44
N HIS A 16 -13.05 2.49 -6.59
CA HIS A 16 -12.87 3.41 -5.45
C HIS A 16 -11.69 3.09 -4.52
N SER A 17 -10.61 2.55 -5.08
CA SER A 17 -9.38 2.23 -4.35
C SER A 17 -8.37 3.38 -4.26
N GLY A 18 -8.78 4.59 -4.66
CA GLY A 18 -7.94 5.79 -4.60
C GLY A 18 -7.84 6.39 -3.20
N TYR A 19 -6.89 7.32 -3.06
CA TYR A 19 -6.69 8.15 -1.88
C TYR A 19 -7.78 9.21 -1.73
N HIS A 20 -8.35 9.33 -0.52
CA HIS A 20 -9.61 10.05 -0.29
C HIS A 20 -9.48 11.47 0.25
N TRP A 21 -8.27 11.95 0.53
CA TRP A 21 -8.14 13.29 1.09
C TRP A 21 -8.57 14.39 0.11
N ASP A 22 -9.48 15.24 0.59
CA ASP A 22 -10.14 16.31 -0.18
C ASP A 22 -9.45 17.67 -0.07
N GLY A 23 -8.30 17.74 0.60
CA GLY A 23 -7.56 18.99 0.83
C GLY A 23 -8.10 19.85 1.98
N ARG A 24 -9.17 19.43 2.66
CA ARG A 24 -9.78 20.21 3.74
C ARG A 24 -8.99 20.07 5.04
N ARG A 25 -9.19 21.04 5.95
CA ARG A 25 -8.51 21.15 7.26
C ARG A 25 -9.10 20.26 8.37
N ARG A 26 -10.16 19.50 8.08
CA ARG A 26 -10.74 18.55 9.04
C ARG A 26 -9.72 17.46 9.39
N ARG A 27 -9.93 16.78 10.52
CA ARG A 27 -9.15 15.58 10.84
C ARG A 27 -9.31 14.55 9.72
N PHE A 28 -8.23 13.84 9.42
CA PHE A 28 -8.18 12.85 8.37
C PHE A 28 -7.22 11.73 8.76
N PHE A 29 -7.67 10.51 8.50
CA PHE A 29 -6.88 9.30 8.58
C PHE A 29 -7.26 8.43 7.40
N GLU A 30 -6.27 7.79 6.79
CA GLU A 30 -6.49 6.70 5.85
C GLU A 30 -5.35 5.68 5.99
N GLY A 31 -5.73 4.40 6.04
CA GLY A 31 -4.80 3.29 6.16
C GLY A 31 -4.99 2.22 5.09
N TRP A 32 -3.93 1.51 4.78
CA TRP A 32 -3.90 0.41 3.80
C TRP A 32 -3.27 -0.83 4.42
N TYR A 33 -3.87 -1.99 4.16
CA TYR A 33 -3.45 -3.26 4.72
C TYR A 33 -3.15 -4.28 3.62
N TYR A 34 -1.94 -4.84 3.65
CA TYR A 34 -1.50 -5.93 2.78
C TYR A 34 -1.08 -7.12 3.64
N ARG A 35 -1.59 -8.31 3.33
CA ARG A 35 -1.15 -9.56 3.94
C ARG A 35 -0.56 -10.47 2.88
N VAL A 36 0.65 -10.96 3.10
CA VAL A 36 1.33 -11.91 2.23
C VAL A 36 1.78 -13.13 3.03
N THR A 37 1.49 -14.31 2.52
CA THR A 37 1.93 -15.58 3.10
C THR A 37 2.97 -16.19 2.19
N ILE A 38 4.06 -16.68 2.77
CA ILE A 38 5.15 -17.39 2.09
C ILE A 38 5.07 -18.87 2.50
N PRO A 39 4.36 -19.71 1.72
CA PRO A 39 4.03 -21.08 2.15
C PRO A 39 5.26 -21.95 2.43
N GLN A 40 6.36 -21.73 1.70
CA GLN A 40 7.60 -22.50 1.76
C GLN A 40 8.26 -22.41 3.15
N VAL A 41 8.12 -21.27 3.83
CA VAL A 41 8.68 -21.05 5.16
C VAL A 41 7.59 -20.94 6.24
N GLN A 42 6.32 -21.13 5.86
CA GLN A 42 5.14 -21.03 6.73
C GLN A 42 5.06 -19.70 7.50
N GLN A 43 5.51 -18.60 6.89
CA GLN A 43 5.47 -17.28 7.50
C GLN A 43 4.45 -16.38 6.80
N THR A 44 3.85 -15.48 7.57
CA THR A 44 2.93 -14.47 7.08
C THR A 44 3.42 -13.10 7.52
N PHE A 45 3.39 -12.16 6.58
CA PHE A 45 3.68 -10.76 6.81
C PHE A 45 2.40 -9.94 6.67
N ALA A 46 2.25 -8.92 7.51
CA ALA A 46 1.26 -7.87 7.32
C ALA A 46 1.95 -6.51 7.20
N PHE A 47 1.76 -5.82 6.09
CA PHE A 47 2.22 -4.45 5.86
C PHE A 47 1.04 -3.49 6.02
N MET A 48 1.21 -2.50 6.87
CA MET A 48 0.21 -1.51 7.21
C MET A 48 0.76 -0.12 6.95
N TYR A 49 0.12 0.62 6.07
CA TYR A 49 0.48 1.99 5.75
C TYR A 49 -0.61 2.92 6.23
N SER A 50 -0.24 4.13 6.63
CA SER A 50 -1.22 5.15 7.02
C SER A 50 -0.72 6.56 6.76
N ILE A 51 -1.66 7.49 6.65
CA ILE A 51 -1.43 8.93 6.62
C ILE A 51 -2.44 9.62 7.55
N GLU A 52 -1.92 10.44 8.45
CA GLU A 52 -2.67 11.24 9.41
C GLU A 52 -2.50 12.73 9.10
N ASP A 53 -3.62 13.45 9.08
CA ASP A 53 -3.67 14.91 8.92
C ASP A 53 -2.67 15.46 7.88
N PRO A 54 -2.83 15.09 6.58
CA PRO A 54 -1.91 15.40 5.48
C PRO A 54 -1.75 16.90 5.19
N ILE A 55 -2.60 17.76 5.77
CA ILE A 55 -2.40 19.22 5.78
C ILE A 55 -1.09 19.62 6.47
N GLY A 56 -0.59 18.80 7.40
CA GLY A 56 0.63 19.04 8.16
C GLY A 56 0.46 20.03 9.32
N GLY A 57 1.54 20.19 10.08
CA GLY A 57 1.63 21.19 11.15
C GLY A 57 0.95 20.81 12.47
N LYS A 58 0.48 19.56 12.61
CA LYS A 58 -0.05 19.03 13.87
C LYS A 58 0.90 17.97 14.45
N PRO A 59 0.88 17.71 15.78
CA PRO A 59 1.77 16.73 16.41
C PRO A 59 1.66 15.30 15.86
N HIS A 60 0.48 14.93 15.33
CA HIS A 60 0.20 13.61 14.75
C HIS A 60 0.21 13.61 13.22
N SER A 61 0.52 14.75 12.57
CA SER A 61 0.61 14.78 11.11
C SER A 61 1.79 13.95 10.62
N GLY A 62 1.54 13.06 9.67
CA GLY A 62 2.59 12.20 9.12
C GLY A 62 2.04 10.88 8.63
N GLY A 63 2.89 10.11 7.95
CA GLY A 63 2.58 8.72 7.63
C GLY A 63 3.25 7.76 8.59
N ALA A 64 2.84 6.49 8.50
CA ALA A 64 3.54 5.39 9.16
C ALA A 64 3.53 4.15 8.27
N ALA A 65 4.61 3.37 8.39
CA ALA A 65 4.65 1.99 7.92
C ALA A 65 4.86 1.08 9.12
N GLN A 66 4.06 0.04 9.22
CA GLN A 66 4.14 -0.99 10.24
C GLN A 66 4.16 -2.35 9.57
N ILE A 67 4.97 -3.26 10.09
CA ILE A 67 5.17 -4.60 9.56
C ILE A 67 5.10 -5.58 10.71
N LEU A 68 4.13 -6.49 10.65
CA LEU A 68 4.16 -7.72 11.43
C LEU A 68 4.89 -8.76 10.57
N GLY A 69 6.02 -9.21 11.07
CA GLY A 69 6.92 -10.16 10.42
C GLY A 69 6.78 -11.58 10.99
N PRO A 70 7.81 -12.43 10.78
CA PRO A 70 7.82 -13.80 11.28
C PRO A 70 7.69 -13.84 12.79
N ASP A 71 7.05 -14.88 13.30
CA ASP A 71 6.97 -15.17 14.74
C ASP A 71 6.45 -13.97 15.57
N ASP A 72 5.49 -13.23 15.01
CA ASP A 72 4.87 -12.03 15.57
C ASP A 72 5.85 -10.86 15.86
N GLU A 73 7.04 -10.87 15.25
CA GLU A 73 7.95 -9.74 15.36
C GLU A 73 7.37 -8.49 14.70
N TYR A 74 7.66 -7.34 15.30
CA TYR A 74 7.06 -6.08 14.88
C TYR A 74 8.12 -5.02 14.55
N LEU A 75 8.00 -4.42 13.38
CA LEU A 75 8.84 -3.31 12.93
C LEU A 75 7.95 -2.18 12.43
N TRP A 76 8.22 -0.96 12.86
CA TRP A 76 7.47 0.21 12.42
C TRP A 76 8.37 1.42 12.29
N ARG A 77 7.96 2.36 11.42
CA ARG A 77 8.55 3.70 11.33
C ARG A 77 7.48 4.73 11.00
N THR A 78 7.61 5.91 11.62
CA THR A 78 6.85 7.10 11.25
C THR A 78 7.61 7.95 10.24
N PHE A 79 6.84 8.65 9.42
CA PHE A 79 7.28 9.54 8.37
C PHE A 79 6.57 10.90 8.58
N PRO A 80 7.13 11.79 9.43
CA PRO A 80 6.42 13.00 9.86
C PRO A 80 6.26 14.06 8.75
N ASN A 81 7.04 13.97 7.67
CA ASN A 81 6.99 14.94 6.60
C ASN A 81 5.90 14.61 5.58
N VAL A 82 4.67 15.08 5.82
CA VAL A 82 3.52 14.89 4.91
C VAL A 82 3.78 15.32 3.46
N LYS A 83 4.73 16.23 3.21
CA LYS A 83 5.11 16.65 1.84
C LYS A 83 5.91 15.59 1.06
N LYS A 84 6.25 14.48 1.70
CA LYS A 84 6.91 13.31 1.10
C LYS A 84 5.96 12.14 0.89
N PHE A 85 4.70 12.28 1.25
CA PHE A 85 3.63 11.35 0.93
C PHE A 85 3.01 11.67 -0.44
N TRP A 86 2.61 10.64 -1.17
CA TRP A 86 1.82 10.74 -2.39
C TRP A 86 0.76 9.63 -2.44
N GLY A 87 -0.36 9.89 -3.10
CA GLY A 87 -1.44 8.93 -3.32
C GLY A 87 -2.28 9.32 -4.54
N SER A 88 -2.61 8.36 -5.40
CA SER A 88 -3.48 8.55 -6.56
C SER A 88 -4.94 8.64 -6.12
N LYS A 89 -5.71 9.56 -6.69
CA LYS A 89 -7.17 9.65 -6.42
C LYS A 89 -7.97 8.66 -7.26
N GLU A 90 -7.35 8.13 -8.31
CA GLU A 90 -7.96 7.34 -9.36
C GLU A 90 -7.76 5.84 -9.15
N SER A 91 -6.73 5.45 -8.40
CA SER A 91 -6.29 4.06 -8.30
C SER A 91 -5.60 3.75 -6.98
N LEU A 92 -5.50 2.46 -6.64
CA LEU A 92 -4.63 2.02 -5.55
C LEU A 92 -3.18 2.27 -5.95
N ALA A 93 -2.66 3.42 -5.55
CA ALA A 93 -1.26 3.78 -5.67
C ALA A 93 -0.93 4.82 -4.62
N LEU A 94 0.10 4.55 -3.82
CA LEU A 94 0.54 5.45 -2.75
C LEU A 94 1.99 5.18 -2.37
N GLY A 95 2.59 6.13 -1.66
CA GLY A 95 3.88 5.92 -1.05
C GLY A 95 4.32 7.08 -0.16
N HIS A 96 5.37 6.83 0.62
CA HIS A 96 5.98 7.83 1.48
C HIS A 96 7.50 7.70 1.42
N TRP A 97 8.17 8.76 0.97
CA TRP A 97 9.63 8.83 0.99
C TRP A 97 10.13 9.31 2.37
N GLY A 98 10.77 8.44 3.14
CA GLY A 98 11.40 8.82 4.40
C GLY A 98 12.76 9.47 4.20
N LYS A 99 13.69 8.74 3.59
CA LYS A 99 15.03 9.20 3.25
C LYS A 99 15.27 9.00 1.76
N THR A 100 15.59 10.08 1.06
CA THR A 100 15.83 10.05 -0.39
C THR A 100 16.82 11.13 -0.81
N ASN A 101 17.55 10.91 -1.89
CA ASN A 101 18.38 11.92 -2.55
C ASN A 101 17.62 12.75 -3.61
N LEU A 102 16.34 12.43 -3.87
CA LEU A 102 15.51 13.15 -4.84
C LEU A 102 15.08 14.52 -4.30
N LYS A 103 15.17 15.53 -5.17
CA LYS A 103 14.75 16.92 -4.91
C LYS A 103 13.38 17.26 -5.50
N THR A 104 12.71 16.29 -6.11
CA THR A 104 11.38 16.43 -6.71
C THR A 104 10.27 16.21 -5.68
N GLN A 105 9.03 16.47 -6.09
CA GLN A 105 7.85 16.06 -5.32
C GLN A 105 7.72 14.53 -5.32
N PRO A 106 7.15 13.95 -4.23
CA PRO A 106 6.89 12.53 -4.15
C PRO A 106 5.91 12.09 -5.25
N GLN A 107 6.24 10.99 -5.90
CA GLN A 107 5.46 10.38 -6.97
C GLN A 107 5.79 8.89 -7.05
N TYR A 108 5.03 8.17 -7.87
CA TYR A 108 5.39 6.81 -8.23
C TYR A 108 6.77 6.75 -8.86
N LEU A 109 7.59 5.80 -8.40
CA LEU A 109 8.87 5.45 -9.01
C LEU A 109 8.79 4.01 -9.51
N THR A 110 9.52 3.70 -10.59
CA THR A 110 9.75 2.30 -10.97
C THR A 110 10.51 1.58 -9.84
N PRO A 111 10.43 0.25 -9.71
CA PRO A 111 11.20 -0.48 -8.70
C PRO A 111 12.69 -0.13 -8.68
N ASN A 112 13.32 -0.06 -9.86
CA ASN A 112 14.73 0.32 -9.99
C ASN A 112 15.01 1.74 -9.49
N ASP A 113 14.18 2.72 -9.87
CA ASP A 113 14.35 4.11 -9.42
C ASP A 113 14.10 4.22 -7.91
N PHE A 114 13.10 3.52 -7.40
CA PHE A 114 12.80 3.48 -5.97
C PHE A 114 13.99 2.94 -5.18
N GLN A 115 14.52 1.78 -5.57
CA GLN A 115 15.67 1.14 -4.93
C GLN A 115 16.93 2.01 -4.99
N GLY A 116 17.17 2.69 -6.11
CA GLY A 116 18.34 3.57 -6.29
C GLY A 116 18.26 4.88 -5.51
N HIS A 117 17.05 5.39 -5.25
CA HIS A 117 16.87 6.75 -4.75
C HIS A 117 16.21 6.88 -3.37
N VAL A 118 15.42 5.90 -2.94
CA VAL A 118 14.69 5.92 -1.66
C VAL A 118 15.42 4.99 -0.68
N GLN A 119 16.22 5.58 0.21
CA GLN A 119 16.98 4.85 1.23
C GLN A 119 16.13 4.43 2.44
N GLU A 120 14.95 5.03 2.64
CA GLU A 120 13.95 4.60 3.64
C GLU A 120 12.58 5.10 3.18
N GLY A 121 11.56 4.24 3.22
CA GLY A 121 10.23 4.56 2.71
C GLY A 121 9.52 3.35 2.13
N TYR A 122 8.34 3.58 1.57
CA TYR A 122 7.55 2.54 0.91
C TYR A 122 6.77 3.12 -0.26
N GLN A 123 6.37 2.25 -1.18
CA GLN A 123 5.29 2.52 -2.12
C GLN A 123 4.54 1.23 -2.45
N SER A 124 3.27 1.38 -2.78
CA SER A 124 2.45 0.25 -3.20
C SER A 124 1.43 0.68 -4.24
N THR A 125 1.08 -0.25 -5.11
CA THR A 125 0.01 -0.17 -6.09
C THR A 125 -0.91 -1.38 -5.96
N ALA A 126 -1.89 -1.52 -6.86
CA ALA A 126 -2.67 -2.74 -6.99
C ALA A 126 -1.82 -3.99 -7.34
N THR A 127 -0.64 -3.80 -7.93
CA THR A 127 0.19 -4.88 -8.50
C THR A 127 1.60 -4.91 -7.94
N LEU A 128 1.94 -4.06 -6.98
CA LEU A 128 3.29 -3.95 -6.43
C LEU A 128 3.23 -3.54 -4.96
N ASN A 129 4.10 -4.11 -4.13
CA ASN A 129 4.42 -3.55 -2.83
C ASN A 129 5.94 -3.62 -2.61
N GLN A 130 6.55 -2.48 -2.31
CA GLN A 130 7.99 -2.38 -2.09
C GLN A 130 8.34 -1.34 -1.02
N GLY A 131 9.50 -1.52 -0.41
CA GLY A 131 10.00 -0.57 0.57
C GLY A 131 11.21 -1.05 1.36
N PHE A 132 11.65 -0.15 2.22
CA PHE A 132 12.68 -0.40 3.21
C PHE A 132 12.43 0.46 4.45
N ILE A 133 12.35 -0.18 5.61
CA ILE A 133 12.33 0.49 6.90
C ILE A 133 13.29 -0.21 7.86
N HIS A 134 13.86 0.55 8.79
CA HIS A 134 14.73 0.01 9.82
C HIS A 134 14.52 0.75 11.15
N ASN A 135 14.75 0.04 12.25
CA ASN A 135 14.80 0.62 13.58
C ASN A 135 16.23 1.09 13.87
N PRO A 136 16.47 2.39 14.08
CA PRO A 136 17.81 2.92 14.30
C PRO A 136 18.41 2.51 15.65
N SER A 137 17.61 2.03 16.62
CA SER A 137 18.13 1.65 17.95
C SER A 137 18.80 0.28 17.96
N ASN A 138 18.40 -0.63 17.07
CA ASN A 138 18.88 -2.02 17.06
C ASN A 138 19.23 -2.52 15.64
N ASN A 139 19.14 -1.67 14.62
CA ASN A 139 19.35 -1.99 13.21
C ASN A 139 18.47 -3.12 12.65
N HIS A 140 17.39 -3.49 13.34
CA HIS A 140 16.37 -4.39 12.81
C HIS A 140 15.75 -3.75 11.58
N TYR A 141 15.70 -4.47 10.46
CA TYR A 141 15.16 -3.94 9.21
C TYR A 141 14.26 -4.93 8.48
N CYS A 142 13.42 -4.38 7.62
CA CYS A 142 12.71 -5.11 6.59
C CYS A 142 12.90 -4.41 5.26
N ARG A 143 13.22 -5.18 4.24
CA ARG A 143 13.27 -4.75 2.85
C ARG A 143 12.41 -5.68 2.02
N TRP A 144 11.59 -5.15 1.13
CA TRP A 144 10.71 -5.98 0.34
C TRP A 144 10.47 -5.39 -1.03
N GLU A 145 10.20 -6.28 -1.97
CA GLU A 145 9.70 -5.96 -3.29
C GLU A 145 8.97 -7.20 -3.82
N TYR A 146 7.67 -7.10 -3.99
CA TYR A 146 6.89 -8.15 -4.61
C TYR A 146 5.78 -7.60 -5.49
N GLU A 147 5.62 -8.24 -6.63
CA GLU A 147 4.51 -8.03 -7.54
C GLU A 147 3.30 -8.82 -7.07
N ILE A 148 2.12 -8.32 -7.39
CA ILE A 148 0.84 -8.91 -7.04
C ILE A 148 0.06 -9.12 -8.33
N GLU A 149 -0.20 -10.38 -8.66
CA GLU A 149 -1.14 -10.78 -9.69
C GLU A 149 -2.53 -10.96 -9.04
N PRO A 150 -3.50 -10.05 -9.25
CA PRO A 150 -4.81 -10.17 -8.63
C PRO A 150 -5.56 -11.36 -9.24
N ILE A 151 -5.92 -12.35 -8.42
CA ILE A 151 -6.66 -13.56 -8.87
C ILE A 151 -8.16 -13.38 -8.63
N TYR A 152 -8.53 -12.82 -7.48
CA TYR A 152 -9.92 -12.55 -7.12
C TYR A 152 -10.09 -11.12 -6.61
N GLY A 153 -11.15 -10.50 -7.12
CA GLY A 153 -11.77 -9.36 -6.48
C GLY A 153 -12.75 -9.74 -5.40
N TRP A 154 -13.36 -8.71 -4.83
CA TRP A 154 -14.56 -8.85 -4.03
C TRP A 154 -15.77 -9.06 -4.94
N GLY A 155 -16.60 -10.08 -4.70
CA GLY A 155 -17.74 -10.46 -5.56
C GLY A 155 -17.51 -11.75 -6.36
N ASN A 156 -18.42 -12.07 -7.30
CA ASN A 156 -18.32 -13.27 -8.12
C ASN A 156 -17.16 -13.19 -9.13
N ARG A 157 -16.48 -14.32 -9.37
CA ARG A 157 -15.30 -14.46 -10.23
C ARG A 157 -15.47 -13.89 -11.65
N ASP A 158 -16.69 -13.90 -12.18
CA ASP A 158 -17.05 -13.44 -13.53
C ASP A 158 -17.93 -12.17 -13.53
N SER A 159 -17.88 -11.38 -12.46
CA SER A 159 -18.66 -10.15 -12.29
C SER A 159 -17.78 -8.95 -11.90
N PRO A 160 -18.22 -7.70 -12.13
CA PRO A 160 -17.50 -6.52 -11.66
C PRO A 160 -17.22 -6.59 -10.16
N GLN A 161 -16.04 -6.15 -9.75
CA GLN A 161 -15.67 -6.14 -8.34
C GLN A 161 -16.60 -5.27 -7.50
N GLN A 162 -16.98 -5.78 -6.34
CA GLN A 162 -17.85 -5.14 -5.37
C GLN A 162 -17.00 -4.53 -4.25
N SER A 163 -17.51 -3.54 -3.53
CA SER A 163 -16.80 -3.01 -2.36
C SER A 163 -16.93 -3.96 -1.17
N THR A 164 -15.91 -4.02 -0.30
CA THR A 164 -15.87 -4.85 0.92
C THR A 164 -17.03 -4.60 1.90
N ALA A 165 -17.74 -3.47 1.78
CA ALA A 165 -18.84 -3.10 2.67
C ALA A 165 -20.16 -2.73 1.95
N GLY A 166 -20.40 -3.25 0.73
CA GLY A 166 -21.66 -3.05 0.00
C GLY A 166 -21.96 -1.57 -0.33
N TRP A 167 -23.23 -1.21 -0.61
CA TRP A 167 -23.61 0.15 -1.01
C TRP A 167 -23.22 1.21 0.04
N LEU A 168 -23.23 0.88 1.32
CA LEU A 168 -22.95 1.86 2.38
C LEU A 168 -21.49 2.31 2.45
N SER A 169 -20.56 1.57 1.84
CA SER A 169 -19.18 2.03 1.60
C SER A 169 -19.08 3.22 0.63
N PHE A 170 -20.14 3.54 -0.11
CA PHE A 170 -20.20 4.69 -1.02
C PHE A 170 -20.40 6.04 -0.31
N SER A 171 -20.67 6.04 1.00
CA SER A 171 -20.94 7.28 1.76
C SER A 171 -19.66 7.84 2.39
N GLN A 172 -19.31 9.08 2.05
CA GLN A 172 -18.19 9.86 2.63
C GLN A 172 -18.33 10.15 4.14
N ILE A 173 -19.36 9.59 4.80
CA ILE A 173 -19.61 9.66 6.24
C ILE A 173 -18.77 8.61 7.00
N PHE A 174 -18.37 7.51 6.35
CA PHE A 174 -17.43 6.56 6.94
C PHE A 174 -16.02 7.05 6.68
N GLU A 175 -15.42 7.66 7.71
CA GLU A 175 -13.98 7.95 7.76
C GLU A 175 -13.23 6.66 7.38
N PRO A 176 -12.45 6.63 6.28
CA PRO A 176 -11.86 5.38 5.81
C PRO A 176 -10.76 5.00 6.80
N GLY A 177 -11.10 4.16 7.77
CA GLY A 177 -10.13 3.64 8.72
C GLY A 177 -9.06 2.85 7.97
N TRP A 178 -9.38 1.60 7.64
CA TRP A 178 -8.47 0.72 6.91
C TRP A 178 -9.11 0.26 5.61
N GLN A 179 -8.39 0.41 4.50
CA GLN A 179 -8.77 -0.13 3.22
C GLN A 179 -8.17 -1.52 3.01
N ILE A 180 -9.04 -2.49 2.68
CA ILE A 180 -8.67 -3.83 2.21
C ILE A 180 -9.11 -3.93 0.76
N LEU A 181 -8.15 -3.76 -0.16
CA LEU A 181 -8.43 -3.46 -1.56
C LEU A 181 -8.13 -4.63 -2.51
N MET A 182 -7.86 -5.81 -1.95
CA MET A 182 -7.74 -7.05 -2.71
C MET A 182 -8.25 -8.21 -1.85
N ALA A 183 -9.07 -9.07 -2.44
CA ALA A 183 -9.56 -10.27 -1.77
C ALA A 183 -8.50 -11.39 -1.80
N HIS A 184 -7.84 -11.59 -2.94
CA HIS A 184 -6.77 -12.58 -3.10
C HIS A 184 -5.93 -12.32 -4.37
N GLY A 185 -4.62 -12.46 -4.24
CA GLY A 185 -3.68 -12.40 -5.36
C GLY A 185 -2.49 -13.33 -5.13
N ARG A 186 -1.78 -13.65 -6.21
CA ARG A 186 -0.51 -14.36 -6.15
C ARG A 186 0.61 -13.33 -6.09
N ALA A 187 1.45 -13.43 -5.07
CA ALA A 187 2.64 -12.61 -4.94
C ALA A 187 3.86 -13.31 -5.55
N SER A 188 4.73 -12.55 -6.21
CA SER A 188 6.05 -13.00 -6.69
C SER A 188 7.08 -11.93 -6.40
N GLY A 189 8.19 -12.28 -5.78
CA GLY A 189 9.24 -11.31 -5.40
C GLY A 189 10.00 -11.79 -4.18
N TRP A 190 10.35 -10.88 -3.29
CA TRP A 190 11.14 -11.19 -2.11
C TRP A 190 10.84 -10.28 -0.92
N ILE A 191 11.06 -10.82 0.27
CA ILE A 191 11.08 -10.10 1.55
C ILE A 191 12.38 -10.49 2.27
N ASP A 192 13.21 -9.50 2.58
CA ASP A 192 14.38 -9.62 3.45
C ASP A 192 14.03 -9.08 4.84
N TRP A 193 13.93 -9.98 5.81
CA TRP A 193 13.75 -9.67 7.22
C TRP A 193 15.05 -9.93 7.98
N ASN A 194 15.75 -8.87 8.39
CA ASN A 194 17.04 -8.96 9.10
C ASN A 194 18.11 -9.84 8.43
N GLY A 195 18.23 -9.80 7.10
CA GLY A 195 19.20 -10.58 6.33
C GLY A 195 18.69 -11.96 5.93
N ARG A 196 17.48 -12.35 6.37
CA ARG A 196 16.81 -13.56 5.93
C ARG A 196 15.93 -13.23 4.73
N ALA A 197 16.43 -13.50 3.53
CA ALA A 197 15.66 -13.40 2.30
C ALA A 197 14.65 -14.57 2.16
N MET A 198 13.42 -14.24 1.81
CA MET A 198 12.32 -15.17 1.53
C MET A 198 11.72 -14.82 0.17
N ASN A 199 11.50 -15.83 -0.67
CA ASN A 199 11.00 -15.71 -2.04
C ASN A 199 9.73 -16.53 -2.24
#